data_AF-A0A918UAG6-F1
#
_entry.id   AF-A0A918UAG6-F1
#
_cell.length_a   1.000
_cell.length_b   1.000
_cell.length_c   1.000
_cell.angle_alpha   90.00
_cell.angle_beta   90.00
_cell.angle_gamma   90.00
#
_symmetry.space_group_name_H-M   'P 1'
#
loop_
_entity.id
_entity.type
_entity.pdbx_description
1 polymer ?
#
loop_
_entity_poly.entity_id
_entity_poly.type
_entity_poly.pdbx_seq_one_letter_code
_entity_poly.pdbx_strand_id
1 'polypeptide(L)'
;MTQHRGINLVHLQQEIFDFEAEHKDWLIIFHLPPYAPEINPQEGIWSLLKRSLADFAAADLTHLTRVIKRKLKKIQYRPHLITGCLPTTGLDLDGLINEPDIANSA
;
A
#
# COMPACT_ATOMS: atom_id res chain seq x y z
N MET A 1 21.36 -4.70 30.92
CA MET A 1 20.29 -5.53 30.36
C MET A 1 19.52 -4.69 29.37
N THR A 2 20.02 -4.62 28.13
CA THR A 2 19.44 -3.75 27.09
C THR A 2 18.53 -4.62 26.24
N GLN A 3 17.25 -4.29 26.25
CA GLN A 3 16.19 -5.03 25.60
C GLN A 3 16.44 -5.07 24.09
N HIS A 4 16.68 -6.27 23.54
CA HIS A 4 16.64 -6.51 22.11
C HIS A 4 15.24 -6.15 21.59
N ARG A 5 15.10 -4.99 20.93
CA ARG A 5 13.93 -4.69 20.08
C ARG A 5 13.99 -5.59 18.85
N GLY A 6 13.57 -6.84 19.01
CA GLY A 6 13.20 -7.70 17.90
C GLY A 6 11.91 -7.19 17.27
N ILE A 7 11.88 -7.21 15.93
CA ILE A 7 10.89 -6.62 15.01
C ILE A 7 11.32 -5.22 14.53
N ASN A 8 12.29 -5.20 13.61
CA ASN A 8 12.59 -4.01 12.81
C ASN A 8 11.53 -3.89 11.70
N LEU A 9 10.41 -3.22 11.99
CA LEU A 9 9.48 -2.78 10.95
C LEU A 9 10.03 -1.49 10.36
N VAL A 10 10.51 -1.55 9.12
CA VAL A 10 11.08 -0.39 8.39
C VAL A 10 10.11 0.80 8.37
N HIS A 11 8.81 0.53 8.41
CA HIS A 11 7.75 1.54 8.42
C HIS A 11 7.49 2.21 9.77
N LEU A 12 8.14 1.76 10.85
CA LEU A 12 8.03 2.34 12.20
C LEU A 12 9.36 2.92 12.70
N GLN A 13 10.28 3.20 11.78
CA GLN A 13 11.56 3.84 12.10
C GLN A 13 11.37 5.36 12.25
N GLN A 14 12.22 5.99 13.05
CA GLN A 14 12.12 7.43 13.35
C GLN A 14 12.18 8.28 12.08
N GLU A 15 12.98 7.84 11.11
CA GLU A 15 13.16 8.50 9.82
C GLU A 15 11.84 8.61 9.03
N ILE A 16 10.91 7.65 9.19
CA ILE A 16 9.59 7.70 8.54
C ILE A 16 8.69 8.74 9.22
N PHE A 17 8.75 8.85 10.55
CA PHE A 17 7.99 9.86 11.30
C PHE A 17 8.51 11.27 11.04
N ASP A 18 9.82 11.43 10.91
CA ASP A 18 10.42 12.71 10.57
C ASP A 18 10.01 13.14 9.14
N PHE A 19 10.01 12.19 8.19
CA PHE A 19 9.52 12.42 6.83
C PHE A 19 8.03 12.79 6.80
N GLU A 20 7.19 12.09 7.57
CA GLU A 20 5.78 12.46 7.74
C GLU A 20 5.64 13.89 8.25
N ALA A 21 6.44 14.26 9.26
CA ALA A 21 6.38 15.58 9.86
C ALA A 21 6.78 16.71 8.91
N GLU A 22 7.74 16.47 8.02
CA GLU A 22 8.20 17.43 7.01
C GLU A 22 7.19 17.65 5.88
N HIS A 23 6.33 16.66 5.58
CA HIS A 23 5.46 16.64 4.39
C HIS A 23 3.95 16.64 4.71
N LYS A 24 3.56 17.10 5.92
CA LYS A 24 2.16 17.09 6.39
C LYS A 24 1.18 17.89 5.52
N ASP A 25 1.68 18.79 4.69
CA ASP A 25 0.89 19.61 3.77
C ASP A 25 0.28 18.81 2.62
N TRP A 26 0.84 17.64 2.27
CA TRP A 26 0.30 16.79 1.20
C TRP A 26 0.27 15.28 1.54
N LEU A 27 0.86 14.85 2.65
CA LEU A 27 0.95 13.45 3.04
C LEU A 27 0.09 13.13 4.27
N ILE A 28 -0.85 12.20 4.11
CA ILE A 28 -1.64 11.61 5.20
C ILE A 28 -1.23 10.14 5.35
N ILE A 29 -0.79 9.73 6.54
CA ILE A 29 -0.38 8.36 6.84
C ILE A 29 -1.46 7.66 7.68
N PHE A 30 -1.90 6.49 7.22
CA PHE A 30 -2.78 5.60 7.97
C PHE A 30 -1.98 4.43 8.55
N HIS A 31 -1.84 4.39 9.87
CA HIS A 31 -1.23 3.26 10.56
C HIS A 31 -2.24 2.12 10.73
N LEU A 32 -2.02 1.03 10.00
CA LEU A 32 -2.83 -0.17 10.15
C LEU A 32 -2.40 -0.97 11.38
N PRO A 33 -3.34 -1.57 12.15
CA PRO A 33 -3.02 -2.57 13.16
C PRO A 33 -2.12 -3.69 12.63
N PRO A 34 -1.23 -4.26 13.47
CA PRO A 34 -0.48 -5.44 13.10
C PRO A 34 -1.42 -6.59 12.70
N TYR A 35 -1.03 -7.35 11.67
CA TYR A 35 -1.77 -8.54 11.20
C TYR A 35 -3.21 -8.26 10.73
N ALA A 36 -3.49 -7.09 10.17
CA ALA A 36 -4.79 -6.76 9.57
C ALA A 36 -4.70 -6.69 8.03
N PRO A 37 -4.51 -7.84 7.33
CA PRO A 37 -4.44 -7.86 5.86
C PRO A 37 -5.76 -7.47 5.18
N GLU A 38 -6.90 -7.69 5.84
CA GLU A 38 -8.23 -7.40 5.31
C GLU A 38 -8.48 -5.90 5.07
N ILE A 39 -7.77 -5.04 5.80
CA ILE A 39 -7.81 -3.58 5.64
C ILE A 39 -6.65 -3.03 4.81
N ASN A 40 -5.82 -3.90 4.22
CA ASN A 40 -4.69 -3.48 3.41
C ASN A 40 -5.00 -3.61 1.91
N PRO A 41 -5.18 -2.50 1.17
CA PRO A 41 -5.58 -2.56 -0.24
C PRO A 41 -4.51 -3.20 -1.13
N GLN A 42 -3.25 -3.25 -0.69
CA GLN A 42 -2.19 -3.95 -1.40
C GLN A 42 -2.46 -5.46 -1.51
N GLU A 43 -3.19 -6.05 -0.56
CA GLU A 43 -3.56 -7.47 -0.60
C GLU A 43 -4.53 -7.78 -1.74
N GLY A 44 -5.42 -6.84 -2.07
CA GLY A 44 -6.28 -6.93 -3.25
C GLY A 44 -5.46 -6.96 -4.55
N ILE A 45 -4.49 -6.04 -4.68
CA ILE A 45 -3.56 -6.00 -5.82
C ILE A 45 -2.74 -7.29 -5.89
N TRP A 46 -2.27 -7.79 -4.75
CA TRP A 46 -1.51 -9.03 -4.65
C TRP A 46 -2.35 -10.24 -5.09
N SER A 47 -3.62 -10.30 -4.72
CA SER A 47 -4.56 -11.32 -5.17
C SER A 47 -4.74 -11.31 -6.69
N LEU A 48 -4.92 -10.12 -7.30
CA LEU A 48 -4.99 -9.96 -8.75
C LEU A 48 -3.71 -10.42 -9.45
N LEU A 49 -2.55 -10.03 -8.93
CA LEU A 49 -1.25 -10.41 -9.48
C LEU A 49 -1.06 -11.94 -9.42
N LYS A 50 -1.27 -12.54 -8.25
CA LYS A 50 -1.13 -14.00 -8.05
C LYS A 50 -2.07 -14.79 -8.94
N ARG A 51 -3.35 -14.41 -9.04
CA ARG A 51 -4.31 -15.06 -9.93
C ARG A 51 -3.86 -14.98 -11.38
N SER A 52 -3.29 -13.85 -11.80
CA SER A 52 -2.78 -13.72 -13.16
C SER A 52 -1.51 -14.56 -13.42
N LEU A 53 -0.85 -15.05 -12.38
CA LEU A 53 0.38 -15.85 -12.45
C LEU A 53 0.14 -17.35 -12.19
N ALA A 54 -1.12 -17.80 -12.01
CA ALA A 54 -1.43 -19.17 -11.58
C ALA A 54 -0.72 -20.25 -12.41
N ASP A 55 -0.63 -20.06 -13.73
CA ASP A 55 -0.02 -21.03 -14.67
C ASP A 55 1.37 -20.60 -15.16
N PHE A 56 1.99 -19.61 -14.52
CA PHE A 56 3.29 -19.07 -14.95
C PHE A 56 4.45 -19.77 -14.24
N ALA A 57 5.27 -20.50 -15.00
CA ALA A 57 6.56 -20.99 -14.55
C ALA A 57 7.69 -20.06 -15.03
N ALA A 58 8.44 -19.49 -14.08
CA ALA A 58 9.60 -18.66 -14.40
C ALA A 58 10.81 -19.53 -14.79
N ALA A 59 11.56 -19.10 -15.80
CA ALA A 59 12.81 -19.74 -16.20
C ALA A 59 14.00 -19.26 -15.35
N ASP A 60 13.96 -17.98 -14.95
CA ASP A 60 14.95 -17.32 -14.11
C ASP A 60 14.31 -16.08 -13.45
N LEU A 61 15.08 -15.42 -12.57
CA LEU A 61 14.63 -14.22 -11.85
C LEU A 61 14.35 -13.03 -12.78
N THR A 62 15.11 -12.89 -13.87
CA THR A 62 14.93 -11.82 -14.86
C THR A 62 13.60 -11.99 -15.59
N HIS A 63 13.27 -13.22 -15.97
CA HIS A 63 12.00 -13.59 -16.59
C HIS A 63 10.85 -13.30 -15.64
N LEU A 64 10.94 -13.73 -14.37
CA LEU A 64 9.93 -13.44 -13.35
C LEU A 64 9.72 -11.93 -13.19
N THR A 65 10.79 -11.17 -13.01
CA THR A 65 10.75 -9.72 -12.82
C THR A 65 10.07 -9.02 -13.99
N ARG A 66 10.42 -9.38 -15.23
CA ARG A 66 9.82 -8.82 -16.45
C ARG A 66 8.31 -9.10 -16.50
N VAL A 67 7.89 -10.32 -16.17
CA VAL A 67 6.48 -10.72 -16.21
C VAL A 67 5.67 -10.03 -15.10
N ILE A 68 6.20 -9.96 -13.87
CA ILE A 68 5.57 -9.23 -12.76
C ILE A 68 5.38 -7.76 -13.12
N LYS A 69 6.45 -7.08 -13.58
CA LYS A 69 6.38 -5.66 -13.99
C LYS A 69 5.32 -5.45 -15.07
N ARG A 70 5.27 -6.31 -16.08
CA ARG A 70 4.27 -6.22 -17.15
C ARG A 70 2.84 -6.39 -16.64
N LYS A 71 2.60 -7.32 -15.70
CA LYS A 71 1.27 -7.57 -15.13
C LYS A 71 0.83 -6.44 -14.20
N LEU A 72 1.72 -5.95 -13.34
CA LEU A 72 1.47 -4.76 -12.52
C LEU A 72 1.17 -3.54 -13.40
N LYS A 73 1.91 -3.34 -14.50
CA LYS A 73 1.65 -2.27 -15.46
C LYS A 73 0.25 -2.38 -16.10
N LYS A 74 -0.22 -3.60 -16.39
CA LYS A 74 -1.60 -3.81 -16.88
C LYS A 74 -2.65 -3.49 -15.82
N ILE A 75 -2.41 -3.79 -14.55
CA ILE A 75 -3.29 -3.41 -13.44
C ILE A 75 -3.30 -1.87 -13.32
N GLN A 76 -2.13 -1.22 -13.40
CA GLN A 76 -2.00 0.24 -13.38
C GLN A 76 -2.87 0.93 -14.45
N TYR A 77 -2.92 0.39 -15.66
CA TYR A 77 -3.74 0.95 -16.76
C TYR A 77 -5.24 0.59 -16.68
N ARG A 78 -5.68 -0.07 -15.62
CA ARG A 78 -7.10 -0.43 -15.40
C ARG A 78 -7.54 0.10 -14.03
N PRO A 79 -7.85 1.41 -13.92
CA PRO A 79 -8.13 2.05 -12.64
C PRO A 79 -9.24 1.36 -11.84
N HIS A 80 -10.27 0.82 -12.51
CA HIS A 80 -11.36 0.08 -11.85
C HIS A 80 -10.88 -1.17 -11.08
N LEU A 81 -9.75 -1.79 -11.45
CA LEU A 81 -9.17 -2.90 -10.71
C LEU A 81 -8.48 -2.43 -9.43
N ILE A 82 -7.96 -1.21 -9.41
CA ILE A 82 -7.32 -0.60 -8.25
C ILE A 82 -8.40 -0.11 -7.29
N THR A 83 -9.38 0.63 -7.81
CA THR A 83 -10.49 1.13 -6.98
C THR A 83 -11.33 -0.01 -6.42
N GLY A 84 -11.49 -1.12 -7.15
CA GLY A 84 -12.16 -2.33 -6.65
C GLY A 84 -11.45 -3.02 -5.48
N CYS A 85 -10.20 -2.67 -5.15
CA CYS A 85 -9.49 -3.21 -3.98
C CYS A 85 -9.76 -2.45 -2.68
N LEU A 86 -10.43 -1.29 -2.74
CA LEU A 86 -10.63 -0.39 -1.59
C LEU A 86 -11.88 -0.68 -0.74
N PRO A 87 -13.04 -1.09 -1.29
CA PRO A 87 -14.27 -1.20 -0.49
C PRO A 87 -14.15 -2.13 0.71
N THR A 88 -13.44 -3.25 0.57
CA THR A 88 -13.24 -4.22 1.66
C THR A 88 -12.37 -3.68 2.78
N THR A 89 -11.58 -2.63 2.52
CA THR A 89 -10.64 -2.07 3.51
C THR A 89 -11.24 -0.93 4.32
N GLY A 90 -12.45 -0.48 4.00
CA GLY A 90 -13.05 0.72 4.60
C GLY A 90 -12.35 2.03 4.23
N LEU A 91 -11.45 2.01 3.24
CA LEU A 91 -10.80 3.21 2.72
C LEU A 91 -11.64 3.76 1.57
N ASP A 92 -12.07 5.01 1.68
CA ASP A 92 -12.75 5.74 0.61
C ASP A 92 -11.88 6.89 0.13
N LEU A 93 -11.43 6.84 -1.13
CA LEU A 93 -10.60 7.89 -1.70
C LEU A 93 -11.38 9.18 -1.93
N ASP A 94 -12.68 9.09 -2.20
CA ASP A 94 -13.48 10.29 -2.46
C ASP A 94 -13.69 11.08 -1.16
N GLY A 95 -13.93 10.38 -0.04
CA GLY A 95 -13.96 11.01 1.29
C GLY A 95 -12.62 11.59 1.74
N LEU A 96 -11.48 11.02 1.31
CA LEU A 96 -10.14 11.51 1.67
C LEU A 96 -9.67 12.71 0.86
N ILE A 97 -10.13 12.84 -0.40
CA ILE A 97 -9.70 13.91 -1.31
C ILE A 97 -10.62 15.14 -1.21
N ASN A 98 -11.89 14.94 -0.82
CA ASN A 98 -12.91 16.00 -0.86
C ASN A 98 -13.30 16.58 0.52
N GLU A 99 -12.63 16.23 1.62
CA GLU A 99 -12.82 16.92 2.90
C GLU A 99 -12.19 18.32 2.83
N PRO A 100 -12.98 19.41 3.01
CA PRO A 100 -12.43 20.76 3.10
C PRO A 100 -11.60 20.86 4.39
N ASP A 101 -10.34 21.23 4.22
CA ASP A 101 -9.37 21.55 5.26
C ASP A 101 -9.99 22.19 6.52
N ILE A 102 -10.32 21.38 7.54
CA ILE A 102 -10.74 21.85 8.87
C ILE A 102 -9.49 22.29 9.66
N ALA A 103 -8.64 23.12 9.04
CA ALA A 103 -7.46 23.73 9.66
C ALA A 103 -7.41 25.26 9.46
N ASN A 104 -8.55 25.90 9.17
CA ASN A 104 -8.70 27.36 9.23
C ASN A 104 -9.86 27.79 10.15
N SER A 105 -9.93 27.24 11.36
CA SER A 105 -10.82 27.74 12.43
C SER A 105 -10.22 27.49 13.81
N ALA A 106 -9.28 28.35 14.21
CA ALA A 106 -9.09 28.86 15.58
C ALA A 106 -7.98 29.92 15.59
#